data_AF-S9TLW8-F1
#
_entry.id   AF-S9TLW8-F1
#
_cell.length_a   1.000
_cell.length_b   1.000
_cell.length_c   1.000
_cell.angle_alpha   90.00
_cell.angle_beta   90.00
_cell.angle_gamma   90.00
#
_symmetry.space_group_name_H-M   'P 1'
#
loop_
_entity.id
_entity.type
_entity.pdbx_description
1 polymer ?
#
loop_
_entity_poly.entity_id
_entity_poly.type
_entity_poly.pdbx_seq_one_letter_code
_entity_poly.pdbx_strand_id
1 'polypeptide(L)'
;MLGKLTEARRYVAVLLRHDPASYLGLLLLALLHASEGRYDRAAVALAHLEARYAGDVPTAVVSAAVKAVSEREPALSGDAAPPSAAQEDLAVALARLHQCTGEVQELEHDADRKHTIKALAMQCVPGEESSAGMSVTAKERMHLVAGHWALLTHTAVRMQATAVFHTASEAALAYLQQVPHERRAFADVLCSRTRMSLIEVKARLPPSHCVRDLNLLGALHPAPNVFVERQQTLPLTSAVRGAETSDSTARAAVLSQPEVLLLRAQLTKALEAYSGHAEAFALLGALYLMDAGQRHMNAAERTVRLSEAAHYCTLSARCDIFQREALEGLGVVRELQGATQASVDLFSTASEMVMRESLLSFQRFAYLLY
;
A
#
# COMPACT_ATOMS: atom_id res chain seq x y z
N MET A 1 -18.51 -2.69 -10.26
CA MET A 1 -17.38 -1.76 -10.45
C MET A 1 -17.14 -1.34 -11.91
N LEU A 2 -17.29 -2.22 -12.91
CA LEU A 2 -17.19 -1.82 -14.34
C LEU A 2 -18.05 -0.60 -14.70
N GLY A 3 -19.28 -0.51 -14.17
CA GLY A 3 -20.12 0.68 -14.29
C GLY A 3 -19.49 1.93 -13.69
N LYS A 4 -18.91 1.84 -12.48
CA LYS A 4 -18.23 2.96 -11.79
C LYS A 4 -16.94 3.40 -12.51
N LEU A 5 -16.14 2.47 -13.03
CA LEU A 5 -14.93 2.80 -13.83
C LEU A 5 -15.30 3.44 -15.17
N THR A 6 -16.35 2.95 -15.83
CA THR A 6 -16.87 3.54 -17.07
C THR A 6 -17.40 4.95 -16.83
N GLU A 7 -18.10 5.14 -15.71
CA GLU A 7 -18.60 6.46 -15.29
C GLU A 7 -17.46 7.41 -14.90
N ALA A 8 -16.48 6.95 -14.13
CA ALA A 8 -15.28 7.71 -13.79
C ALA A 8 -14.51 8.15 -15.05
N ARG A 9 -14.33 7.23 -16.02
CA ARG A 9 -13.74 7.55 -17.32
C ARG A 9 -14.54 8.61 -18.06
N ARG A 10 -15.87 8.56 -18.03
CA ARG A 10 -16.73 9.58 -18.65
C ARG A 10 -16.48 10.95 -18.00
N TYR A 11 -16.42 11.03 -16.68
CA TYR A 11 -16.14 12.28 -15.97
C TYR A 11 -14.73 12.82 -16.27
N VAL A 12 -13.71 11.95 -16.26
CA VAL A 12 -12.33 12.35 -16.62
C VAL A 12 -12.26 12.82 -18.07
N ALA A 13 -12.95 12.15 -18.99
CA ALA A 13 -13.00 12.56 -20.39
C ALA A 13 -13.71 13.92 -20.58
N VAL A 14 -14.77 14.20 -19.82
CA VAL A 14 -15.41 15.53 -19.81
C VAL A 14 -14.46 16.58 -19.26
N LEU A 15 -13.80 16.30 -18.13
CA LEU A 15 -12.83 17.20 -17.51
C LEU A 15 -11.70 17.57 -18.48
N LEU A 16 -11.07 16.57 -19.10
CA LEU A 16 -9.97 16.77 -20.05
C LEU A 16 -10.41 17.36 -21.40
N ARG A 17 -11.70 17.30 -21.76
CA ARG A 17 -12.23 18.04 -22.91
C ARG A 17 -12.34 19.55 -22.63
N HIS A 18 -12.69 19.91 -21.41
CA HIS A 18 -12.79 21.32 -20.99
C HIS A 18 -11.43 21.91 -20.65
N ASP A 19 -10.56 21.12 -20.03
CA ASP A 19 -9.21 21.50 -19.66
C ASP A 19 -8.24 20.32 -19.92
N PRO A 20 -7.66 20.22 -21.14
CA PRO A 20 -6.74 19.15 -21.50
C PRO A 20 -5.47 19.12 -20.63
N ALA A 21 -5.18 20.23 -19.95
CA ALA A 21 -4.05 20.41 -19.07
C ALA A 21 -4.39 20.16 -17.59
N SER A 22 -5.61 19.74 -17.27
CA SER A 22 -6.05 19.54 -15.89
C SER A 22 -5.18 18.50 -15.19
N TYR A 23 -4.41 18.93 -14.18
CA TYR A 23 -3.58 18.06 -13.34
C TYR A 23 -4.36 16.86 -12.80
N LEU A 24 -5.48 17.12 -12.11
CA LEU A 24 -6.32 16.07 -11.53
C LEU A 24 -6.91 15.16 -12.62
N GLY A 25 -7.28 15.73 -13.78
CA GLY A 25 -7.77 14.95 -14.91
C GLY A 25 -6.73 13.97 -15.44
N LEU A 26 -5.49 14.41 -15.61
CA LEU A 26 -4.39 13.59 -16.08
C LEU A 26 -3.96 12.55 -15.03
N LEU A 27 -3.92 12.93 -13.74
CA LEU A 27 -3.57 12.00 -12.65
C LEU A 27 -4.64 10.90 -12.53
N LEU A 28 -5.92 11.26 -12.54
CA LEU A 28 -7.01 10.29 -12.53
C LEU A 28 -7.00 9.42 -13.79
N LEU A 29 -6.67 9.98 -14.97
CA LEU A 29 -6.52 9.22 -16.20
C LEU A 29 -5.40 8.18 -16.08
N ALA A 30 -4.24 8.55 -15.53
CA ALA A 30 -3.13 7.64 -15.28
C ALA A 30 -3.53 6.50 -14.33
N LEU A 31 -4.16 6.82 -13.20
CA LEU A 31 -4.64 5.82 -12.23
C LEU A 31 -5.71 4.90 -12.82
N LEU A 32 -6.62 5.43 -13.64
CA LEU A 32 -7.60 4.63 -14.36
C LEU A 32 -6.93 3.68 -15.36
N HIS A 33 -5.97 4.17 -16.16
CA HIS A 33 -5.22 3.30 -17.06
C HIS A 33 -4.45 2.20 -16.33
N ALA A 34 -3.79 2.53 -15.22
CA ALA A 34 -3.08 1.55 -14.38
C ALA A 34 -4.04 0.50 -13.80
N SER A 35 -5.25 0.90 -13.36
CA SER A 35 -6.28 -0.02 -12.85
C SER A 35 -6.84 -0.99 -13.91
N GLU A 36 -6.68 -0.67 -15.19
CA GLU A 36 -7.07 -1.53 -16.32
C GLU A 36 -5.90 -2.38 -16.85
N GLY A 37 -4.72 -2.31 -16.21
CA GLY A 37 -3.51 -2.97 -16.70
C GLY A 37 -2.93 -2.34 -17.97
N ARG A 38 -3.37 -1.12 -18.35
CA ARG A 38 -2.87 -0.38 -19.52
C ARG A 38 -1.72 0.53 -19.12
N TYR A 39 -0.62 -0.06 -18.64
CA TYR A 39 0.50 0.66 -18.04
C TYR A 39 1.22 1.60 -19.00
N ASP A 40 1.34 1.22 -20.26
CA ASP A 40 1.84 2.03 -21.37
C ASP A 40 1.00 3.31 -21.58
N ARG A 41 -0.34 3.24 -21.45
CA ARG A 41 -1.19 4.45 -21.50
C ARG A 41 -1.09 5.28 -20.23
N ALA A 42 -0.94 4.64 -19.08
CA ALA A 42 -0.69 5.33 -17.82
C ALA A 42 0.62 6.12 -17.89
N ALA A 43 1.69 5.51 -18.40
CA ALA A 43 3.00 6.14 -18.61
C ALA A 43 2.91 7.36 -19.53
N VAL A 44 2.11 7.31 -20.61
CA VAL A 44 1.88 8.49 -21.45
C VAL A 44 1.22 9.63 -20.67
N ALA A 45 0.16 9.36 -19.90
CA ALA A 45 -0.49 10.40 -19.09
C ALA A 45 0.45 10.99 -18.02
N LEU A 46 1.29 10.14 -17.41
CA LEU A 46 2.30 10.54 -16.43
C LEU A 46 3.40 11.38 -17.08
N ALA A 47 3.88 11.03 -18.27
CA ALA A 47 4.86 11.84 -19.00
C ALA A 47 4.32 13.25 -19.32
N HIS A 48 3.02 13.38 -19.60
CA HIS A 48 2.39 14.69 -19.79
C HIS A 48 2.35 15.50 -18.48
N LEU A 49 2.12 14.83 -17.34
CA LEU A 49 2.20 15.47 -16.03
C LEU A 49 3.64 15.87 -15.70
N GLU A 50 4.62 14.99 -15.86
CA GLU A 50 6.04 15.25 -15.57
C GLU A 50 6.60 16.40 -16.42
N ALA A 51 6.25 16.46 -17.70
CA ALA A 51 6.67 17.53 -18.61
C ALA A 51 6.12 18.91 -18.20
N ARG A 52 4.95 18.93 -17.54
CA ARG A 52 4.26 20.17 -17.16
C ARG A 52 4.52 20.58 -15.71
N TYR A 53 4.76 19.59 -14.85
CA TYR A 53 4.82 19.71 -13.40
C TYR A 53 6.09 19.05 -12.88
N ALA A 54 7.24 19.60 -13.30
CA ALA A 54 8.59 19.11 -13.01
C ALA A 54 8.94 19.33 -11.52
N GLY A 55 8.39 18.49 -10.65
CA GLY A 55 8.48 18.65 -9.20
C GLY A 55 7.36 17.94 -8.44
N ASP A 56 6.32 17.50 -9.15
CA ASP A 56 5.18 16.82 -8.56
C ASP A 56 5.57 15.48 -7.93
N VAL A 57 5.34 15.37 -6.62
CA VAL A 57 5.63 14.16 -5.83
C VAL A 57 4.64 13.02 -6.17
N PRO A 58 3.31 13.23 -6.20
CA PRO A 58 2.36 12.18 -6.58
C PRO A 58 2.65 11.55 -7.94
N THR A 59 2.93 12.36 -8.96
CA THR A 59 3.25 11.88 -10.31
C THR A 59 4.50 11.01 -10.29
N ALA A 60 5.58 11.44 -9.62
CA ALA A 60 6.79 10.63 -9.51
C ALA A 60 6.53 9.29 -8.79
N VAL A 61 5.72 9.29 -7.73
CA VAL A 61 5.36 8.06 -7.00
C VAL A 61 4.52 7.11 -7.87
N VAL A 62 3.55 7.63 -8.63
CA VAL A 62 2.74 6.81 -9.54
C VAL A 62 3.58 6.30 -10.71
N SER A 63 4.48 7.12 -11.25
CA SER A 63 5.45 6.75 -12.30
C SER A 63 6.33 5.59 -11.86
N ALA A 64 6.90 5.68 -10.66
CA ALA A 64 7.66 4.58 -10.05
C ALA A 64 6.83 3.30 -9.95
N ALA A 65 5.59 3.37 -9.44
CA ALA A 65 4.73 2.20 -9.32
C ALA A 65 4.43 1.57 -10.69
N VAL A 66 4.11 2.38 -11.71
CA VAL A 66 3.81 1.92 -13.07
C VAL A 66 5.04 1.27 -13.72
N LYS A 67 6.23 1.89 -13.59
CA LYS A 67 7.49 1.34 -14.09
C LYS A 67 7.82 0.01 -13.41
N ALA A 68 7.68 -0.07 -12.10
CA ALA A 68 7.97 -1.29 -11.34
C ALA A 68 7.16 -2.49 -11.84
N VAL A 69 5.89 -2.28 -12.25
CA VAL A 69 5.05 -3.36 -12.80
C VAL A 69 5.38 -3.66 -14.26
N SER A 70 5.85 -2.67 -15.01
CA SER A 70 6.14 -2.77 -16.45
C SER A 70 7.51 -3.37 -16.75
N GLU A 71 8.52 -3.11 -15.91
CA GLU A 71 9.94 -3.51 -16.08
C GLU A 71 10.21 -4.99 -15.74
N ARG A 72 9.27 -5.88 -16.07
CA ARG A 72 9.21 -7.28 -15.64
C ARG A 72 10.28 -8.22 -16.24
N GLU A 73 11.42 -7.73 -16.71
CA GLU A 73 12.51 -8.62 -17.10
C GLU A 73 13.26 -9.13 -15.86
N PRO A 74 13.40 -10.46 -15.71
CA PRO A 74 14.23 -11.00 -14.64
C PRO A 74 15.67 -10.61 -14.96
N ALA A 75 16.24 -9.71 -14.15
CA ALA A 75 17.68 -9.52 -14.11
C ALA A 75 18.31 -10.83 -13.62
N LEU A 76 18.57 -11.74 -14.57
CA LEU A 76 19.47 -12.88 -14.46
C LEU A 76 20.90 -12.33 -14.39
N SER A 77 21.21 -11.57 -13.36
CA SER A 77 22.55 -11.05 -13.14
C SER A 77 22.76 -10.92 -11.64
N GLY A 78 23.48 -11.90 -11.10
CA GLY A 78 24.14 -11.77 -9.81
C GLY A 78 25.13 -10.61 -9.84
N ASP A 79 25.32 -10.04 -8.66
CA ASP A 79 26.08 -8.84 -8.32
C ASP A 79 25.48 -7.48 -8.75
N ALA A 80 25.19 -6.68 -7.71
CA ALA A 80 24.92 -5.24 -7.69
C ALA A 80 24.35 -4.66 -8.98
N ALA A 81 23.16 -5.11 -9.39
CA ALA A 81 22.38 -4.42 -10.40
C ALA A 81 22.16 -2.95 -9.96
N PRO A 82 22.30 -1.97 -10.86
CA PRO A 82 21.97 -0.59 -10.56
C PRO A 82 20.52 -0.50 -10.06
N PRO A 83 20.18 0.50 -9.20
CA PRO A 83 18.81 0.70 -8.76
C PRO A 83 17.89 0.72 -9.99
N SER A 84 16.78 -0.01 -9.93
CA SER A 84 15.83 0.02 -11.05
C SER A 84 15.33 1.45 -11.26
N ALA A 85 14.96 1.81 -12.49
CA ALA A 85 14.47 3.17 -12.78
C ALA A 85 13.25 3.53 -11.89
N ALA A 86 12.46 2.54 -11.47
CA ALA A 86 11.41 2.72 -10.49
C ALA A 86 11.91 3.10 -9.08
N GLN A 87 13.05 2.58 -8.62
CA GLN A 87 13.66 2.98 -7.35
C GLN A 87 14.30 4.37 -7.44
N GLU A 88 14.87 4.73 -8.58
CA GLU A 88 15.40 6.08 -8.84
C GLU A 88 14.27 7.12 -8.77
N ASP A 89 13.12 6.86 -9.40
CA ASP A 89 11.94 7.73 -9.33
C ASP A 89 11.43 7.91 -7.89
N LEU A 90 11.41 6.83 -7.08
CA LEU A 90 11.06 6.93 -5.66
C LEU A 90 12.06 7.76 -4.86
N ALA A 91 13.36 7.64 -5.16
CA ALA A 91 14.40 8.44 -4.51
C ALA A 91 14.28 9.93 -4.91
N VAL A 92 13.94 10.22 -6.16
CA VAL A 92 13.63 11.58 -6.63
C VAL A 92 12.39 12.13 -5.93
N ALA A 93 11.33 11.34 -5.79
CA ALA A 93 10.12 11.72 -5.06
C ALA A 93 10.42 12.03 -3.58
N LEU A 94 11.26 11.21 -2.93
CA LEU A 94 11.74 11.43 -1.57
C LEU A 94 12.51 12.74 -1.44
N ALA A 95 13.46 13.01 -2.35
CA ALA A 95 14.26 14.24 -2.34
C ALA A 95 13.37 15.49 -2.52
N ARG A 96 12.42 15.46 -3.46
CA ARG A 96 11.44 16.53 -3.67
C ARG A 96 10.60 16.75 -2.42
N LEU A 97 10.11 15.69 -1.79
CA LEU A 97 9.28 15.80 -0.59
C LEU A 97 10.04 16.37 0.61
N HIS A 98 11.34 16.05 0.76
CA HIS A 98 12.20 16.70 1.75
C HIS A 98 12.31 18.21 1.51
N GLN A 99 12.50 18.62 0.26
CA GLN A 99 12.51 20.04 -0.10
C GLN A 99 11.17 20.71 0.25
N CYS A 100 10.04 20.12 -0.15
CA CYS A 100 8.72 20.65 0.18
C CYS A 100 8.48 20.76 1.69
N THR A 101 9.00 19.79 2.46
CA THR A 101 8.89 19.80 3.92
C THR A 101 9.63 20.99 4.52
N GLY A 102 10.84 21.29 4.04
CA GLY A 102 11.61 22.47 4.46
C GLY A 102 10.91 23.77 4.10
N GLU A 103 10.43 23.90 2.87
CA GLU A 103 9.69 25.08 2.40
C GLU A 103 8.44 25.35 3.25
N VAL A 104 7.71 24.31 3.66
CA VAL A 104 6.52 24.46 4.51
C VAL A 104 6.84 24.83 5.95
N GLN A 105 7.98 24.36 6.48
CA GLN A 105 8.43 24.72 7.82
C GLN A 105 8.91 26.18 7.93
N GLU A 106 9.33 26.78 6.81
CA GLU A 106 9.77 28.18 6.73
C GLU A 106 8.62 29.19 6.56
N LEU A 107 7.39 28.74 6.27
CA LEU A 107 6.24 29.62 6.10
C LEU A 107 5.73 30.12 7.46
N GLU A 108 5.91 31.42 7.72
CA GLU A 108 5.22 32.11 8.83
C GLU A 108 3.69 32.02 8.65
N HIS A 109 2.97 31.87 9.77
CA HIS A 109 1.51 31.71 9.82
C HIS A 109 0.80 33.00 9.40
N ASP A 110 0.72 33.25 8.09
CA ASP A 110 0.06 34.45 7.56
C ASP A 110 -1.40 34.18 7.16
N ALA A 111 -2.21 35.23 7.28
CA ALA A 111 -3.65 35.19 7.49
C ALA A 111 -4.50 34.56 6.36
N ASP A 112 -5.60 33.91 6.79
CA ASP A 112 -6.64 33.25 5.99
C ASP A 112 -7.04 34.01 4.71
N ARG A 113 -6.97 33.31 3.56
CA ARG A 113 -7.57 33.73 2.29
C ARG A 113 -8.45 32.60 1.75
N LYS A 114 -9.47 32.96 0.96
CA LYS A 114 -10.45 31.99 0.42
C LYS A 114 -9.89 31.23 -0.79
N HIS A 115 -10.17 29.93 -0.87
CA HIS A 115 -9.67 29.04 -1.93
C HIS A 115 -10.80 28.37 -2.73
N THR A 116 -10.47 28.00 -3.98
CA THR A 116 -11.30 27.17 -4.86
C THR A 116 -10.61 25.82 -5.05
N ILE A 117 -11.36 24.74 -5.26
CA ILE A 117 -10.85 23.37 -5.51
C ILE A 117 -9.81 23.33 -6.65
N LYS A 118 -9.91 24.24 -7.62
CA LYS A 118 -8.95 24.39 -8.71
C LYS A 118 -7.59 24.92 -8.25
N ALA A 119 -7.54 25.79 -7.23
CA ALA A 119 -6.29 26.30 -6.66
C ALA A 119 -5.54 25.22 -5.87
N LEU A 120 -6.27 24.36 -5.15
CA LEU A 120 -5.70 23.24 -4.40
C LEU A 120 -5.11 22.18 -5.34
N ALA A 121 -5.84 21.79 -6.39
CA ALA A 121 -5.38 20.78 -7.34
C ALA A 121 -4.26 21.24 -8.29
N MET A 122 -4.08 22.54 -8.52
CA MET A 122 -2.94 23.07 -9.31
C MET A 122 -1.72 23.35 -8.43
N GLN A 123 -1.90 23.72 -7.16
CA GLN A 123 -0.79 23.93 -6.22
C GLN A 123 -0.30 22.66 -5.50
N CYS A 124 -0.80 21.48 -5.88
CA CYS A 124 -0.20 20.19 -5.51
C CYS A 124 1.23 20.03 -6.05
N VAL A 125 1.63 20.90 -6.98
CA VAL A 125 2.95 20.92 -7.61
C VAL A 125 3.81 21.98 -6.93
N PRO A 126 4.89 21.60 -6.24
CA PRO A 126 5.89 22.54 -5.75
C PRO A 126 6.45 23.35 -6.93
N GLY A 127 6.32 24.69 -6.88
CA GLY A 127 6.90 25.60 -7.88
C GLY A 127 5.94 26.19 -8.92
N GLU A 128 4.63 25.93 -8.89
CA GLU A 128 3.68 26.60 -9.80
C GLU A 128 3.22 27.96 -9.22
N GLU A 129 3.63 29.06 -9.85
CA GLU A 129 3.10 30.38 -9.55
C GLU A 129 1.65 30.48 -10.05
N SER A 130 0.70 30.63 -9.12
CA SER A 130 -0.69 30.87 -9.45
C SER A 130 -0.82 32.16 -10.26
N SER A 131 -1.10 32.03 -11.56
CA SER A 131 -1.41 33.16 -12.47
C SER A 131 -2.61 34.02 -12.03
N ALA A 132 -3.33 33.62 -10.97
CA ALA A 132 -4.57 34.25 -10.52
C ALA A 132 -4.52 34.84 -9.08
N GLY A 133 -3.35 35.03 -8.47
CA GLY A 133 -3.24 35.67 -7.15
C GLY A 133 -3.89 34.88 -6.00
N MET A 134 -4.10 33.57 -6.19
CA MET A 134 -4.62 32.66 -5.16
C MET A 134 -3.46 31.99 -4.42
N SER A 135 -3.40 32.13 -3.09
CA SER A 135 -2.30 31.65 -2.25
C SER A 135 -2.75 30.57 -1.26
N VAL A 136 -2.35 29.30 -1.42
CA VAL A 136 -2.69 28.23 -0.46
C VAL A 136 -2.16 28.53 0.94
N THR A 137 -2.98 28.29 1.96
CA THR A 137 -2.61 28.52 3.37
C THR A 137 -1.47 27.59 3.82
N ALA A 138 -0.71 28.01 4.83
CA ALA A 138 0.31 27.14 5.44
C ALA A 138 -0.27 25.79 5.89
N LYS A 139 -1.49 25.80 6.45
CA LYS A 139 -2.18 24.60 6.92
C LYS A 139 -2.50 23.61 5.79
N GLU A 140 -3.00 24.09 4.65
CA GLU A 140 -3.27 23.24 3.48
C GLU A 140 -1.99 22.65 2.90
N ARG A 141 -0.89 23.43 2.85
CA ARG A 141 0.42 22.88 2.46
C ARG A 141 0.89 21.79 3.41
N MET A 142 0.67 21.96 4.71
CA MET A 142 1.00 20.94 5.70
C MET A 142 0.17 19.67 5.51
N HIS A 143 -1.13 19.80 5.21
CA HIS A 143 -2.01 18.69 4.85
C HIS A 143 -1.49 17.92 3.62
N LEU A 144 -1.12 18.64 2.56
CA LEU A 144 -0.58 18.05 1.34
C LEU A 144 0.72 17.31 1.59
N VAL A 145 1.68 17.91 2.31
CA VAL A 145 2.96 17.26 2.65
C VAL A 145 2.74 16.01 3.50
N ALA A 146 1.82 16.03 4.47
CA ALA A 146 1.44 14.86 5.23
C ALA A 146 0.89 13.73 4.33
N GLY A 147 0.01 14.07 3.38
CA GLY A 147 -0.52 13.13 2.39
C GLY A 147 0.55 12.57 1.46
N HIS A 148 1.49 13.39 0.99
CA HIS A 148 2.63 12.95 0.17
C HIS A 148 3.52 11.95 0.93
N TRP A 149 3.79 12.21 2.21
CA TRP A 149 4.54 11.28 3.06
C TRP A 149 3.83 9.93 3.21
N ALA A 150 2.52 9.94 3.44
CA ALA A 150 1.70 8.73 3.51
C ALA A 150 1.68 7.95 2.18
N LEU A 151 1.54 8.65 1.04
CA LEU A 151 1.55 8.04 -0.29
C LEU A 151 2.91 7.42 -0.64
N LEU A 152 4.01 8.14 -0.39
CA LEU A 152 5.38 7.68 -0.65
C LEU A 152 5.72 6.46 0.19
N THR A 153 5.47 6.51 1.50
CA THR A 153 5.77 5.39 2.42
C THR A 153 4.95 4.15 2.05
N HIS A 154 3.66 4.31 1.76
CA HIS A 154 2.82 3.21 1.29
C HIS A 154 3.36 2.61 0.00
N THR A 155 3.67 3.43 -1.00
CA THR A 155 4.15 2.92 -2.29
C THR A 155 5.50 2.23 -2.14
N ALA A 156 6.44 2.81 -1.37
CA ALA A 156 7.75 2.23 -1.12
C ALA A 156 7.66 0.86 -0.43
N VAL A 157 6.81 0.68 0.60
CA VAL A 157 6.64 -0.64 1.24
C VAL A 157 5.99 -1.65 0.27
N ARG A 158 5.00 -1.23 -0.52
CA ARG A 158 4.32 -2.13 -1.45
C ARG A 158 5.25 -2.51 -2.63
N MET A 159 6.18 -1.64 -3.03
CA MET A 159 7.26 -1.93 -3.98
C MET A 159 8.42 -2.73 -3.39
N GLN A 160 8.47 -2.92 -2.07
CA GLN A 160 9.63 -3.47 -1.35
C GLN A 160 10.92 -2.65 -1.58
N ALA A 161 10.79 -1.34 -1.76
CA ALA A 161 11.91 -0.40 -1.85
C ALA A 161 12.41 -0.05 -0.44
N THR A 162 13.00 -1.02 0.26
CA THR A 162 13.30 -0.97 1.70
C THR A 162 14.14 0.24 2.12
N ALA A 163 15.17 0.60 1.34
CA ALA A 163 16.01 1.75 1.66
C ALA A 163 15.22 3.07 1.65
N VAL A 164 14.47 3.34 0.58
CA VAL A 164 13.60 4.53 0.47
C VAL A 164 12.53 4.50 1.56
N PHE A 165 11.95 3.32 1.81
CA PHE A 165 10.91 3.15 2.83
C PHE A 165 11.38 3.58 4.22
N HIS A 166 12.54 3.11 4.68
CA HIS A 166 13.03 3.45 6.02
C HIS A 166 13.25 4.95 6.17
N THR A 167 13.99 5.57 5.24
CA THR A 167 14.22 7.02 5.25
C THR A 167 12.91 7.81 5.21
N ALA A 168 11.99 7.42 4.32
CA ALA A 168 10.71 8.10 4.19
C ALA A 168 9.84 7.96 5.44
N SER A 169 9.80 6.76 6.04
CA SER A 169 8.96 6.50 7.22
C SER A 169 9.42 7.25 8.47
N GLU A 170 10.74 7.38 8.65
CA GLU A 170 11.32 8.14 9.77
C GLU A 170 11.06 9.64 9.61
N ALA A 171 11.32 10.18 8.41
CA ALA A 171 11.05 11.57 8.09
C ALA A 171 9.56 11.91 8.21
N ALA A 172 8.68 11.07 7.68
CA ALA A 172 7.24 11.22 7.75
C ALA A 172 6.73 11.29 9.21
N LEU A 173 7.21 10.38 10.08
CA LEU A 173 6.80 10.37 11.49
C LEU A 173 7.31 11.60 12.23
N ALA A 174 8.55 12.04 11.97
CA ALA A 174 9.09 13.26 12.55
C ALA A 174 8.28 14.50 12.14
N TYR A 175 7.85 14.56 10.87
CA TYR A 175 6.98 15.61 10.37
C TYR A 175 5.59 15.57 10.99
N LEU A 176 4.92 14.41 11.00
CA LEU A 176 3.56 14.24 11.49
C LEU A 176 3.41 14.47 13.00
N GLN A 177 4.50 14.34 13.76
CA GLN A 177 4.54 14.77 15.16
C GLN A 177 4.34 16.28 15.32
N GLN A 178 4.73 17.07 14.32
CA GLN A 178 4.56 18.53 14.29
C GLN A 178 3.18 18.93 13.74
N VAL A 179 2.46 18.01 13.10
CA VAL A 179 1.14 18.24 12.47
C VAL A 179 0.10 17.24 12.99
N PRO A 180 -0.28 17.29 14.28
CA PRO A 180 -1.08 16.25 14.94
C PRO A 180 -2.53 16.13 14.42
N HIS A 181 -2.98 17.08 13.60
CA HIS A 181 -4.30 17.06 12.99
C HIS A 181 -4.38 16.11 11.78
N GLU A 182 -3.25 15.69 11.21
CA GLU A 182 -3.17 14.82 10.04
C GLU A 182 -3.27 13.33 10.39
N ARG A 183 -4.38 12.99 11.05
CA ARG A 183 -4.61 11.68 11.68
C ARG A 183 -4.59 10.51 10.70
N ARG A 184 -5.12 10.73 9.49
CA ARG A 184 -5.17 9.68 8.46
C ARG A 184 -3.78 9.39 7.91
N ALA A 185 -3.02 10.42 7.56
CA ALA A 185 -1.64 10.27 7.10
C ALA A 185 -0.77 9.59 8.17
N PHE A 186 -0.96 9.95 9.44
CA PHE A 186 -0.31 9.26 10.56
C PHE A 186 -0.67 7.77 10.65
N ALA A 187 -1.95 7.41 10.53
CA ALA A 187 -2.38 6.02 10.51
C ALA A 187 -1.81 5.25 9.29
N ASP A 188 -1.79 5.87 8.11
CA ASP A 188 -1.24 5.31 6.88
C ASP A 188 0.27 4.98 7.00
N VAL A 189 1.05 5.91 7.56
CA VAL A 189 2.50 5.73 7.78
C VAL A 189 2.76 4.63 8.82
N LEU A 190 2.00 4.60 9.92
CA LEU A 190 2.12 3.52 10.92
C LEU A 190 1.77 2.16 10.31
N CYS A 191 0.70 2.06 9.52
CA CYS A 191 0.34 0.83 8.83
C CYS A 191 1.44 0.38 7.86
N SER A 192 2.03 1.31 7.11
CA SER A 192 3.13 1.01 6.19
C SER A 192 4.36 0.48 6.93
N ARG A 193 4.70 1.06 8.10
CA ARG A 193 5.78 0.58 8.98
C ARG A 193 5.51 -0.79 9.56
N THR A 194 4.32 -1.02 10.10
CA THR A 194 3.95 -2.34 10.60
C THR A 194 3.94 -3.37 9.47
N ARG A 195 3.47 -3.02 8.27
CA ARG A 195 3.53 -3.90 7.09
C ARG A 195 4.96 -4.30 6.76
N MET A 196 5.92 -3.36 6.73
CA MET A 196 7.32 -3.69 6.50
C MET A 196 7.86 -4.66 7.56
N SER A 197 7.60 -4.39 8.84
CA SER A 197 8.01 -5.30 9.92
C SER A 197 7.36 -6.68 9.78
N LEU A 198 6.10 -6.77 9.37
CA LEU A 198 5.45 -8.04 9.09
C LEU A 198 6.06 -8.78 7.89
N ILE A 199 6.51 -8.06 6.85
CA ILE A 199 7.22 -8.64 5.71
C ILE A 199 8.55 -9.24 6.18
N GLU A 200 9.32 -8.51 6.99
CA GLU A 200 10.59 -8.97 7.58
C GLU A 200 10.39 -10.16 8.54
N VAL A 201 9.31 -10.15 9.33
CA VAL A 201 8.90 -11.29 10.15
C VAL A 201 8.60 -12.49 9.25
N LYS A 202 7.73 -12.34 8.25
CA LYS A 202 7.33 -13.42 7.34
C LYS A 202 8.54 -14.03 6.62
N ALA A 203 9.53 -13.21 6.24
CA ALA A 203 10.76 -13.69 5.61
C ALA A 203 11.65 -14.58 6.51
N ARG A 204 11.50 -14.47 7.85
CA ARG A 204 12.25 -15.29 8.83
C ARG A 204 11.50 -16.56 9.24
N LEU A 205 10.18 -16.60 9.05
CA LEU A 205 9.36 -17.77 9.38
C LEU A 205 9.61 -18.89 8.35
N PRO A 206 9.54 -20.16 8.76
CA PRO A 206 9.64 -21.27 7.81
C PRO A 206 8.54 -21.16 6.75
N PRO A 207 8.81 -21.53 5.49
CA PRO A 207 7.81 -21.51 4.43
C PRO A 207 6.64 -22.39 4.86
N SER A 208 5.48 -21.77 5.04
CA SER A 208 4.21 -22.45 5.24
C SER A 208 3.89 -23.22 3.96
N HIS A 209 3.74 -24.54 4.06
CA HIS A 209 3.36 -25.41 2.93
C HIS A 209 1.95 -25.14 2.36
N CYS A 210 1.24 -24.13 2.89
CA CYS A 210 0.00 -23.67 2.31
C CYS A 210 0.33 -22.83 1.07
N VAL A 211 0.11 -23.43 -0.11
CA VAL A 211 0.07 -22.77 -1.44
C VAL A 211 -0.81 -21.49 -1.45
N ARG A 212 -1.59 -21.25 -0.38
CA ARG A 212 -2.59 -20.20 -0.22
C ARG A 212 -2.21 -19.08 0.76
N ASP A 213 -0.93 -18.95 1.11
CA ASP A 213 -0.35 -17.76 1.76
C ASP A 213 -0.32 -16.51 0.82
N LEU A 214 -1.34 -16.43 -0.05
CA LEU A 214 -1.61 -15.39 -1.03
C LEU A 214 -1.52 -14.04 -0.32
N ASN A 215 -0.42 -13.35 -0.60
CA ASN A 215 -0.15 -11.93 -0.46
C ASN A 215 -0.95 -11.15 0.63
N LEU A 216 -1.09 -11.68 1.85
CA LEU A 216 -1.73 -11.02 3.01
C LEU A 216 -1.07 -9.69 3.38
N LEU A 217 0.19 -9.53 2.99
CA LEU A 217 0.98 -8.31 3.18
C LEU A 217 1.14 -7.51 1.88
N GLY A 218 0.38 -7.85 0.84
CA GLY A 218 0.15 -7.06 -0.37
C GLY A 218 1.41 -6.41 -0.92
N ALA A 219 2.23 -7.08 -1.72
CA ALA A 219 3.23 -6.39 -2.54
C ALA A 219 2.62 -6.01 -3.90
N LEU A 220 3.07 -4.89 -4.50
CA LEU A 220 2.74 -4.53 -5.90
C LEU A 220 3.29 -5.58 -6.88
N HIS A 221 4.33 -6.29 -6.45
CA HIS A 221 4.86 -7.47 -7.12
C HIS A 221 4.69 -8.69 -6.21
N PRO A 222 4.08 -9.79 -6.65
CA PRO A 222 4.36 -11.06 -5.99
C PRO A 222 5.88 -11.29 -6.07
N ALA A 223 6.53 -11.45 -4.91
CA ALA A 223 7.98 -11.58 -4.83
C ALA A 223 8.49 -12.66 -5.82
N PRO A 224 9.60 -12.43 -6.55
CA PRO A 224 10.13 -13.38 -7.54
C PRO A 224 10.62 -14.71 -6.93
N ASN A 225 10.68 -14.82 -5.60
CA ASN A 225 11.21 -16.01 -4.91
C ASN A 225 10.15 -17.07 -4.56
N VAL A 226 8.91 -16.93 -5.01
CA VAL A 226 7.93 -18.04 -5.01
C VAL A 226 7.82 -18.63 -6.41
N PHE A 227 8.97 -18.83 -7.07
CA PHE A 227 9.02 -19.89 -8.06
C PHE A 227 8.88 -21.20 -7.30
N VAL A 228 7.65 -21.70 -7.32
CA VAL A 228 7.33 -23.11 -7.23
C VAL A 228 8.34 -23.83 -8.12
N GLU A 229 9.40 -24.35 -7.52
CA GLU A 229 10.21 -25.38 -8.16
C GLU A 229 9.22 -26.42 -8.65
N ARG A 230 9.27 -26.63 -9.96
CA ARG A 230 8.45 -27.57 -10.69
C ARG A 230 8.49 -28.93 -10.00
N GLN A 231 7.49 -29.22 -9.17
CA GLN A 231 7.00 -30.57 -9.01
C GLN A 231 5.57 -30.60 -9.54
N GLN A 232 5.48 -31.38 -10.62
CA GLN A 232 4.30 -31.69 -11.37
C GLN A 232 3.23 -32.28 -10.44
N THR A 233 1.97 -32.04 -10.81
CA THR A 233 0.73 -32.43 -10.11
C THR A 233 0.38 -31.54 -8.92
N LEU A 234 -0.56 -30.62 -9.14
CA LEU A 234 -1.33 -29.92 -8.11
C LEU A 234 -2.36 -30.89 -7.52
N PRO A 235 -2.24 -31.36 -6.27
CA PRO A 235 -3.36 -31.95 -5.57
C PRO A 235 -4.05 -30.81 -4.82
N LEU A 236 -5.29 -30.51 -5.22
CA LEU A 236 -6.18 -29.51 -4.60
C LEU A 236 -6.56 -29.81 -3.13
N THR A 237 -5.93 -30.79 -2.49
CA THR A 237 -6.20 -31.24 -1.13
C THR A 237 -4.92 -31.82 -0.49
N SER A 238 -4.20 -31.04 0.33
CA SER A 238 -3.24 -31.61 1.29
C SER A 238 -3.98 -32.08 2.54
N ALA A 239 -4.86 -33.06 2.36
CA ALA A 239 -5.29 -33.93 3.43
C ALA A 239 -4.86 -35.34 3.04
N VAL A 240 -4.20 -36.02 3.99
CA VAL A 240 -3.77 -37.43 3.98
C VAL A 240 -2.28 -37.68 3.64
N ARG A 241 -1.52 -37.83 4.75
CA ARG A 241 -0.34 -38.69 4.98
C ARG A 241 1.02 -38.35 4.35
N GLY A 242 2.01 -38.20 5.24
CA GLY A 242 3.21 -39.04 5.19
C GLY A 242 4.56 -38.34 5.30
N ALA A 243 5.25 -38.64 6.40
CA ALA A 243 6.70 -38.67 6.59
C ALA A 243 7.50 -37.37 6.42
N GLU A 244 7.94 -36.87 7.59
CA GLU A 244 9.22 -36.22 7.85
C GLU A 244 10.31 -36.50 6.81
N THR A 245 10.96 -35.44 6.33
CA THR A 245 12.42 -35.30 6.23
C THR A 245 12.72 -33.89 5.69
N SER A 246 12.70 -32.91 6.58
CA SER A 246 13.33 -31.61 6.33
C SER A 246 14.26 -31.37 7.51
N ASP A 247 15.55 -31.30 7.22
CA ASP A 247 16.66 -31.22 8.17
C ASP A 247 16.36 -30.34 9.40
N SER A 248 16.52 -30.96 10.57
CA SER A 248 16.20 -30.43 11.89
C SER A 248 17.26 -29.48 12.46
N THR A 249 17.91 -28.65 11.63
CA THR A 249 19.00 -27.75 12.08
C THR A 249 18.76 -26.27 11.84
N ALA A 250 17.75 -25.89 11.06
CA ALA A 250 17.27 -24.51 11.06
C ALA A 250 16.39 -24.30 12.30
N ARG A 251 16.91 -23.58 13.31
CA ARG A 251 16.06 -22.97 14.35
C ARG A 251 15.06 -22.08 13.64
N ALA A 252 13.87 -22.61 13.34
CA ALA A 252 12.78 -21.85 12.76
C ALA A 252 12.55 -20.63 13.65
N ALA A 253 12.66 -19.43 13.08
CA ALA A 253 12.42 -18.22 13.85
C ALA A 253 10.97 -18.26 14.35
N VAL A 254 10.79 -18.01 15.64
CA VAL A 254 9.47 -17.90 16.27
C VAL A 254 9.18 -16.42 16.43
N LEU A 255 7.96 -16.00 16.11
CA LEU A 255 7.47 -14.66 16.41
C LEU A 255 7.53 -14.44 17.92
N SER A 256 8.36 -13.49 18.34
CA SER A 256 8.53 -13.25 19.78
C SER A 256 7.32 -12.50 20.33
N GLN A 257 6.89 -12.82 21.56
CA GLN A 257 5.78 -12.13 22.20
C GLN A 257 5.98 -10.60 22.29
N PRO A 258 7.19 -10.07 22.60
CA PRO A 258 7.43 -8.62 22.58
C PRO A 258 7.20 -8.00 21.20
N GLU A 259 7.59 -8.69 20.13
CA GLU A 259 7.41 -8.22 18.75
C GLU A 259 5.93 -8.18 18.37
N VAL A 260 5.15 -9.22 18.71
CA VAL A 260 3.69 -9.23 18.54
C VAL A 260 3.03 -8.05 19.27
N LEU A 261 3.40 -7.82 20.52
CA LEU A 261 2.85 -6.73 21.33
C LEU A 261 3.20 -5.35 20.77
N LEU A 262 4.43 -5.17 20.28
CA LEU A 262 4.88 -3.92 19.65
C LEU A 262 4.08 -3.62 18.37
N LEU A 263 3.95 -4.60 17.47
CA LEU A 263 3.20 -4.45 16.21
C LEU A 263 1.72 -4.19 16.49
N ARG A 264 1.14 -4.90 17.46
CA ARG A 264 -0.23 -4.66 17.90
C ARG A 264 -0.40 -3.24 18.44
N ALA A 265 0.52 -2.76 19.28
CA ALA A 265 0.46 -1.41 19.84
C ALA A 265 0.54 -0.33 18.74
N GLN A 266 1.37 -0.53 17.72
CA GLN A 266 1.43 0.38 16.56
C GLN A 266 0.12 0.42 15.79
N LEU A 267 -0.49 -0.73 15.51
CA LEU A 267 -1.76 -0.82 14.78
C LEU A 267 -2.93 -0.28 15.61
N THR A 268 -2.96 -0.52 16.91
CA THR A 268 -3.94 0.10 17.83
C THR A 268 -3.79 1.62 17.82
N LYS A 269 -2.55 2.15 17.86
CA LYS A 269 -2.31 3.59 17.78
C LYS A 269 -2.77 4.18 16.44
N ALA A 270 -2.63 3.44 15.34
CA ALA A 270 -3.17 3.85 14.03
C ALA A 270 -4.71 3.93 14.06
N LEU A 271 -5.38 2.97 14.72
CA LEU A 271 -6.84 2.97 14.88
C LEU A 271 -7.34 4.04 15.87
N GLU A 272 -6.56 4.37 16.89
CA GLU A 272 -6.85 5.49 17.79
C GLU A 272 -6.80 6.83 17.03
N ALA A 273 -5.83 6.99 16.12
CA ALA A 273 -5.76 8.16 15.24
C ALA A 273 -6.90 8.16 14.21
N TYR A 274 -7.19 7.02 13.59
CA TYR A 274 -8.22 6.88 12.55
C TYR A 274 -9.00 5.56 12.69
N SER A 275 -10.15 5.60 13.35
CA SER A 275 -10.91 4.41 13.78
C SER A 275 -11.47 3.55 12.65
N GLY A 276 -11.61 4.11 11.45
CA GLY A 276 -12.09 3.41 10.25
C GLY A 276 -10.97 2.92 9.31
N HIS A 277 -9.75 2.74 9.80
CA HIS A 277 -8.60 2.40 8.95
C HIS A 277 -8.62 0.94 8.49
N ALA A 278 -9.16 0.68 7.30
CA ALA A 278 -9.30 -0.68 6.75
C ALA A 278 -7.98 -1.47 6.75
N GLU A 279 -6.86 -0.84 6.36
CA GLU A 279 -5.54 -1.48 6.34
C GLU A 279 -5.04 -1.85 7.74
N ALA A 280 -5.35 -1.05 8.78
CA ALA A 280 -4.89 -1.36 10.13
C ALA A 280 -5.55 -2.64 10.63
N PHE A 281 -6.85 -2.80 10.34
CA PHE A 281 -7.59 -4.03 10.62
C PHE A 281 -7.08 -5.22 9.79
N ALA A 282 -6.73 -5.02 8.51
CA ALA A 282 -6.16 -6.09 7.69
C ALA A 282 -4.83 -6.60 8.27
N LEU A 283 -3.94 -5.67 8.66
CA LEU A 283 -2.63 -5.99 9.24
C LEU A 283 -2.76 -6.64 10.63
N LEU A 284 -3.74 -6.23 11.44
CA LEU A 284 -4.07 -6.93 12.70
C LEU A 284 -4.49 -8.37 12.41
N GLY A 285 -5.38 -8.58 11.43
CA GLY A 285 -5.79 -9.91 11.00
C GLY A 285 -4.60 -10.77 10.57
N ALA A 286 -3.70 -10.21 9.76
CA ALA A 286 -2.47 -10.88 9.33
C ALA A 286 -1.54 -11.22 10.50
N LEU A 287 -1.37 -10.32 11.47
CA LEU A 287 -0.57 -10.55 12.68
C LEU A 287 -1.13 -11.72 13.50
N TYR A 288 -2.45 -11.76 13.73
CA TYR A 288 -3.09 -12.87 14.45
C TYR A 288 -3.03 -14.20 13.71
N LEU A 289 -3.08 -14.17 12.36
CA LEU A 289 -2.84 -15.36 11.54
C LEU A 289 -1.42 -15.90 11.67
N MET A 290 -0.43 -15.00 11.63
CA MET A 290 0.98 -15.38 11.84
C MET A 290 1.20 -15.95 13.24
N ASP A 291 0.56 -15.36 14.26
CA ASP A 291 0.63 -15.86 15.63
C ASP A 291 -0.04 -17.24 15.77
N ALA A 292 -1.20 -17.45 15.15
CA ALA A 292 -1.88 -18.76 15.11
C ALA A 292 -1.08 -19.86 14.39
N GLY A 293 -0.07 -19.49 13.60
CA GLY A 293 0.83 -20.41 12.88
C GLY A 293 1.99 -20.94 13.72
N GLN A 294 2.17 -20.48 14.96
CA GLN A 294 3.29 -20.91 15.82
C GLN A 294 3.18 -22.40 16.21
N ARG A 295 4.26 -23.16 16.02
CA ARG A 295 4.30 -24.63 16.25
C ARG A 295 4.02 -25.05 17.71
N HIS A 296 4.30 -24.18 18.67
CA HIS A 296 4.16 -24.48 20.10
C HIS A 296 2.82 -24.00 20.70
N MET A 297 1.95 -23.38 19.89
CA MET A 297 0.67 -22.87 20.35
C MET A 297 -0.33 -24.02 20.56
N ASN A 298 -0.98 -24.03 21.73
CA ASN A 298 -2.00 -25.04 22.02
C ASN A 298 -3.28 -24.79 21.20
N ALA A 299 -4.13 -25.82 21.07
CA ALA A 299 -5.32 -25.75 20.22
C ALA A 299 -6.35 -24.70 20.66
N ALA A 300 -6.49 -24.45 21.97
CA ALA A 300 -7.42 -23.47 22.49
C ALA A 300 -6.98 -22.04 22.16
N GLU A 301 -5.70 -21.73 22.41
CA GLU A 301 -5.08 -20.45 22.08
C GLU A 301 -5.10 -20.20 20.58
N ARG A 302 -4.78 -21.21 19.77
CA ARG A 302 -4.89 -21.13 18.31
C ARG A 302 -6.30 -20.79 17.86
N THR A 303 -7.32 -21.39 18.48
CA THR A 303 -8.73 -21.10 18.16
C THR A 303 -9.09 -19.65 18.48
N VAL A 304 -8.62 -19.13 19.62
CA VAL A 304 -8.81 -17.71 19.99
C VAL A 304 -8.14 -16.79 18.96
N ARG A 305 -6.88 -17.06 18.59
CA ARG A 305 -6.14 -16.27 17.60
C ARG A 305 -6.80 -16.28 16.22
N LEU A 306 -7.30 -17.44 15.78
CA LEU A 306 -8.06 -17.54 14.53
C LEU A 306 -9.38 -16.75 14.59
N SER A 307 -10.04 -16.71 15.74
CA SER A 307 -11.25 -15.90 15.94
C SER A 307 -10.94 -14.39 15.91
N GLU A 308 -9.84 -13.97 16.54
CA GLU A 308 -9.37 -12.58 16.51
C GLU A 308 -8.99 -12.17 15.08
N ALA A 309 -8.26 -13.01 14.35
CA ALA A 309 -7.96 -12.80 12.94
C ALA A 309 -9.24 -12.62 12.11
N ALA A 310 -10.22 -13.51 12.27
CA ALA A 310 -11.50 -13.43 11.57
C ALA A 310 -12.23 -12.12 11.84
N HIS A 311 -12.23 -11.69 13.11
CA HIS A 311 -12.87 -10.46 13.55
C HIS A 311 -12.25 -9.24 12.85
N TYR A 312 -10.92 -9.11 12.90
CA TYR A 312 -10.24 -7.96 12.29
C TYR A 312 -10.31 -7.95 10.76
N CYS A 313 -10.17 -9.10 10.10
CA CYS A 313 -10.38 -9.17 8.65
C CYS A 313 -11.83 -8.80 8.28
N THR A 314 -12.83 -9.18 9.09
CA THR A 314 -14.22 -8.77 8.86
C THR A 314 -14.42 -7.27 9.03
N LEU A 315 -13.81 -6.66 10.04
CA LEU A 315 -13.84 -5.20 10.23
C LEU A 315 -13.18 -4.47 9.05
N SER A 316 -12.04 -4.97 8.59
CA SER A 316 -11.35 -4.43 7.43
C SER A 316 -12.23 -4.43 6.18
N ALA A 317 -12.85 -5.57 5.85
CA ALA A 317 -13.75 -5.70 4.70
C ALA A 317 -15.03 -4.85 4.81
N ARG A 318 -15.45 -4.50 6.03
CA ARG A 318 -16.56 -3.56 6.26
C ARG A 318 -16.15 -2.11 6.03
N CYS A 319 -14.93 -1.74 6.41
CA CYS A 319 -14.39 -0.40 6.19
C CYS A 319 -14.08 -0.16 4.71
N ASP A 320 -13.49 -1.16 4.03
CA ASP A 320 -13.26 -1.12 2.59
C ASP A 320 -13.59 -2.48 1.97
N ILE A 321 -14.69 -2.52 1.23
CA ILE A 321 -15.13 -3.72 0.49
C ILE A 321 -14.13 -4.14 -0.59
N PHE A 322 -13.17 -3.28 -0.94
CA PHE A 322 -12.13 -3.55 -1.91
C PHE A 322 -10.79 -3.96 -1.26
N GLN A 323 -10.75 -4.16 0.07
CA GLN A 323 -9.57 -4.67 0.74
C GLN A 323 -9.38 -6.17 0.48
N ARG A 324 -8.60 -6.51 -0.55
CA ARG A 324 -8.31 -7.91 -0.93
C ARG A 324 -7.67 -8.70 0.20
N GLU A 325 -6.70 -8.14 0.91
CA GLU A 325 -5.98 -8.85 1.99
C GLU A 325 -6.91 -9.28 3.12
N ALA A 326 -8.02 -8.56 3.33
CA ALA A 326 -9.03 -8.95 4.31
C ALA A 326 -9.78 -10.22 3.89
N LEU A 327 -10.15 -10.34 2.61
CA LEU A 327 -10.80 -11.54 2.08
C LEU A 327 -9.86 -12.74 2.03
N GLU A 328 -8.60 -12.52 1.63
CA GLU A 328 -7.56 -13.55 1.67
C GLU A 328 -7.33 -14.03 3.10
N GLY A 329 -7.23 -13.11 4.06
CA GLY A 329 -7.10 -13.42 5.49
C GLY A 329 -8.29 -14.24 6.02
N LEU A 330 -9.52 -13.87 5.67
CA LEU A 330 -10.70 -14.68 6.01
C LEU A 330 -10.64 -16.07 5.37
N GLY A 331 -10.18 -16.18 4.12
CA GLY A 331 -10.00 -17.45 3.42
C GLY A 331 -9.06 -18.38 4.17
N VAL A 332 -7.91 -17.86 4.62
CA VAL A 332 -6.93 -18.58 5.45
C VAL A 332 -7.55 -18.99 6.79
N VAL A 333 -8.27 -18.09 7.48
CA VAL A 333 -8.95 -18.45 8.74
C VAL A 333 -9.91 -19.62 8.54
N ARG A 334 -10.75 -19.58 7.50
CA ARG A 334 -11.73 -20.64 7.23
C ARG A 334 -11.07 -21.96 6.88
N GLU A 335 -9.99 -21.93 6.13
CA GLU A 335 -9.18 -23.12 5.83
C GLU A 335 -8.62 -23.76 7.10
N LEU A 336 -8.01 -22.95 7.97
CA LEU A 336 -7.45 -23.41 9.25
C LEU A 336 -8.50 -23.90 10.24
N GLN A 337 -9.76 -23.48 10.09
CA GLN A 337 -10.92 -23.95 10.85
C GLN A 337 -11.58 -25.20 10.22
N GLY A 338 -11.10 -25.69 9.07
CA GLY A 338 -11.69 -26.83 8.36
C GLY A 338 -12.93 -26.50 7.53
N ALA A 339 -13.29 -25.22 7.39
CA ALA A 339 -14.41 -24.74 6.57
C ALA A 339 -13.96 -24.48 5.11
N THR A 340 -13.59 -25.56 4.42
CA THR A 340 -12.95 -25.50 3.09
C THR A 340 -13.82 -24.82 2.03
N GLN A 341 -15.13 -25.07 2.00
CA GLN A 341 -16.03 -24.43 1.02
C GLN A 341 -16.04 -22.90 1.17
N ALA A 342 -16.22 -22.41 2.40
CA ALA A 342 -16.22 -20.98 2.69
C ALA A 342 -14.88 -20.32 2.36
N SER A 343 -13.78 -21.04 2.58
CA SER A 343 -12.44 -20.59 2.21
C SER A 343 -12.29 -20.40 0.70
N VAL A 344 -12.76 -21.36 -0.11
CA VAL A 344 -12.73 -21.28 -1.58
C VAL A 344 -13.55 -20.09 -2.09
N ASP A 345 -14.74 -19.88 -1.55
CA ASP A 345 -15.61 -18.76 -1.94
C ASP A 345 -14.92 -17.41 -1.67
N LEU A 346 -14.24 -17.28 -0.53
CA LEU A 346 -13.48 -16.09 -0.15
C LEU A 346 -12.26 -15.86 -1.07
N PHE A 347 -11.49 -16.90 -1.37
CA PHE A 347 -10.36 -16.80 -2.30
C PHE A 347 -10.80 -16.50 -3.73
N SER A 348 -11.93 -17.06 -4.18
CA SER A 348 -12.53 -16.73 -5.48
C SER A 348 -12.89 -15.25 -5.55
N THR A 349 -13.55 -14.73 -4.50
CA THR A 349 -13.90 -13.31 -4.40
C THR A 349 -12.64 -12.42 -4.38
N ALA A 350 -11.62 -12.79 -3.60
CA ALA A 350 -10.35 -12.07 -3.59
C ALA A 350 -9.65 -12.08 -4.96
N SER A 351 -9.68 -13.20 -5.68
CA SER A 351 -9.09 -13.34 -7.01
C SER A 351 -9.81 -12.49 -8.06
N GLU A 352 -11.14 -12.42 -7.99
CA GLU A 352 -11.91 -11.48 -8.82
C GLU A 352 -11.54 -10.02 -8.56
N MET A 353 -11.16 -9.70 -7.32
CA MET A 353 -10.71 -8.36 -6.95
C MET A 353 -9.30 -8.07 -7.43
N VAL A 354 -8.37 -9.04 -7.47
CA VAL A 354 -7.03 -8.85 -8.06
C VAL A 354 -7.12 -8.31 -9.48
N MET A 355 -8.01 -8.87 -10.30
CA MET A 355 -8.22 -8.46 -11.69
C MET A 355 -8.79 -7.05 -11.83
N ARG A 356 -9.16 -6.42 -10.72
CA ARG A 356 -9.88 -5.14 -10.64
C ARG A 356 -9.22 -4.17 -9.65
N GLU A 357 -8.11 -4.54 -9.01
CA GLU A 357 -7.44 -3.73 -8.01
C GLU A 357 -6.62 -2.65 -8.72
N SER A 358 -6.83 -1.40 -8.35
CA SER A 358 -5.98 -0.29 -8.80
C SER A 358 -4.58 -0.46 -8.23
N LEU A 359 -3.55 -0.20 -9.04
CA LEU A 359 -2.16 -0.27 -8.61
C LEU A 359 -1.89 0.51 -7.31
N LEU A 360 -2.45 1.72 -7.23
CA LEU A 360 -2.56 2.52 -6.02
C LEU A 360 -4.01 2.93 -5.86
N SER A 361 -4.59 2.70 -4.68
CA SER A 361 -6.00 3.04 -4.41
C SER A 361 -6.24 4.54 -4.56
N PHE A 362 -7.30 4.91 -5.28
CA PHE A 362 -7.74 6.31 -5.40
C PHE A 362 -7.95 6.98 -4.04
N GLN A 363 -8.33 6.21 -3.02
CA GLN A 363 -8.51 6.74 -1.66
C GLN A 363 -7.21 7.32 -1.09
N ARG A 364 -6.03 6.85 -1.54
CA ARG A 364 -4.72 7.38 -1.13
C ARG A 364 -4.47 8.78 -1.62
N PHE A 365 -5.18 9.23 -2.65
CA PHE A 365 -5.08 10.57 -3.23
C PHE A 365 -6.17 11.52 -2.70
N ALA A 366 -7.01 11.07 -1.76
CA ALA A 366 -8.12 11.87 -1.25
C ALA A 366 -7.67 13.18 -0.59
N TYR A 367 -6.44 13.24 -0.06
CA TYR A 367 -5.87 14.47 0.52
C TYR A 367 -5.61 15.57 -0.52
N LEU A 368 -5.63 15.27 -1.82
CA LEU A 368 -5.52 16.27 -2.89
C LEU A 368 -6.85 17.03 -3.13
N LEU A 369 -7.94 16.61 -2.47
CA LEU A 369 -9.29 17.15 -2.66
C LEU A 369 -9.77 18.03 -1.50
N TYR A 370 -8.95 18.19 -0.45
CA TYR A 370 -9.23 18.97 0.76
C TYR A 370 -8.17 20.05 0.91
#